data_AF-A0A661EH99-F1
#
_entry.id   AF-A0A661EH99-F1
#
_cell.length_a   1.000
_cell.length_b   1.000
_cell.length_c   1.000
_cell.angle_alpha   90.00
_cell.angle_beta   90.00
_cell.angle_gamma   90.00
#
_symmetry.space_group_name_H-M   'P 1'
#
loop_
_entity.id
_entity.type
_entity.pdbx_description
1 polymer ?
#
loop_
_entity_poly.entity_id
_entity_poly.type
_entity_poly.pdbx_seq_one_letter_code
_entity_poly.pdbx_strand_id
1 'polypeptide(L)'
;MPAKESFPNLEKDKPGLNMRSLGCDTWNGFIFIHMNPEPEQPLREFLGGLADDMDGFPFDKCQHIAHYTSRVKANWKLCIDAFQEAYHAAYLHRHAIPGAENGGFALPTSVRFYEGHRSVSVWLIDNLQPTPAETIAYAHSAHGFTKVSETKMEGINPSDDEGWWFDVNVFFPNFFCDLGGGWYFTYNFWPVSHNDTIWNMNIYQMEAATASEKVVQEFTRIALRDTVYEDMSTMEFSQKAFESGVLSEQYIGDTEIAVRHQYWVVDEILKKP
;
A
#
# COMPACT_ATOMS: atom_id res chain seq x y z
N MET A 1 -20.49 35.24 -8.34
CA MET A 1 -19.40 36.21 -8.61
C MET A 1 -19.76 37.51 -7.91
N PRO A 2 -18.96 37.97 -6.94
CA PRO A 2 -19.12 39.30 -6.34
C PRO A 2 -19.00 40.40 -7.40
N ALA A 3 -19.78 41.49 -7.27
CA ALA A 3 -19.82 42.63 -8.21
C ALA A 3 -20.03 42.22 -9.69
N LYS A 4 -21.07 41.40 -9.95
CA LYS A 4 -21.37 40.85 -11.28
C LYS A 4 -21.57 41.93 -12.34
N GLU A 5 -22.18 43.03 -11.94
CA GLU A 5 -22.44 44.24 -12.72
C GLU A 5 -21.17 44.88 -13.30
N SER A 6 -20.01 44.67 -12.69
CA SER A 6 -18.71 45.17 -13.18
C SER A 6 -18.16 44.38 -14.37
N PHE A 7 -18.80 43.26 -14.74
CA PHE A 7 -18.38 42.37 -15.84
C PHE A 7 -19.52 42.14 -16.85
N PRO A 8 -20.01 43.20 -17.53
CA PRO A 8 -21.22 43.13 -18.35
C PRO A 8 -21.11 42.18 -19.56
N ASN A 9 -19.89 41.84 -19.99
CA ASN A 9 -19.62 40.97 -21.14
C ASN A 9 -19.06 39.60 -20.73
N LEU A 10 -19.06 39.27 -19.43
CA LEU A 10 -18.58 37.96 -18.97
C LEU A 10 -19.69 36.91 -19.11
N GLU A 11 -19.53 36.04 -20.10
CA GLU A 11 -20.32 34.82 -20.22
C GLU A 11 -19.85 33.79 -19.18
N LYS A 12 -20.74 33.46 -18.24
CA LYS A 12 -20.43 32.57 -17.10
C LYS A 12 -19.95 31.18 -17.55
N ASP A 13 -20.51 30.67 -18.64
CA ASP A 13 -20.23 29.32 -19.14
C ASP A 13 -19.27 29.32 -20.34
N LYS A 14 -18.52 30.41 -20.52
CA LYS A 14 -17.54 30.52 -21.61
C LYS A 14 -16.48 29.42 -21.46
N PRO A 15 -16.26 28.59 -22.51
CA PRO A 15 -15.20 27.60 -22.51
C PRO A 15 -13.84 28.23 -22.16
N GLY A 16 -13.13 27.64 -21.20
CA GLY A 16 -11.84 28.14 -20.71
C GLY A 16 -11.89 29.09 -19.51
N LEU A 17 -13.08 29.50 -19.04
CA LEU A 17 -13.24 30.28 -17.79
C LEU A 17 -13.76 29.47 -16.61
N ASN A 18 -14.18 28.24 -16.85
CA ASN A 18 -14.56 27.28 -15.81
C ASN A 18 -13.37 26.45 -15.35
N MET A 19 -13.45 25.92 -14.14
CA MET A 19 -12.52 24.88 -13.69
C MET A 19 -12.60 23.69 -14.63
N ARG A 20 -11.46 23.06 -14.91
CA ARG A 20 -11.44 21.83 -15.69
C ARG A 20 -12.07 20.71 -14.88
N SER A 21 -13.01 19.99 -15.49
CA SER A 21 -13.57 18.78 -14.91
C SER A 21 -12.53 17.65 -14.94
N LEU A 22 -12.57 16.80 -13.93
CA LEU A 22 -11.83 15.55 -13.85
C LEU A 22 -12.81 14.40 -13.74
N GLY A 23 -12.42 13.23 -14.23
CA GLY A 23 -13.15 12.00 -13.95
C GLY A 23 -13.01 11.70 -12.47
N CYS A 24 -14.08 11.28 -11.82
CA CYS A 24 -14.08 10.98 -10.40
C CYS A 24 -15.06 9.84 -10.16
N ASP A 25 -14.61 8.82 -9.44
CA ASP A 25 -15.43 7.68 -9.06
C ASP A 25 -14.94 7.14 -7.71
N THR A 26 -15.73 6.27 -7.09
CA THR A 26 -15.45 5.75 -5.75
C THR A 26 -15.48 4.23 -5.70
N TRP A 27 -14.65 3.67 -4.81
CA TRP A 27 -14.65 2.25 -4.49
C TRP A 27 -14.35 2.08 -3.00
N ASN A 28 -15.23 1.41 -2.26
CA ASN A 28 -15.10 1.16 -0.81
C ASN A 28 -14.66 2.37 0.04
N GLY A 29 -15.18 3.55 -0.29
CA GLY A 29 -14.86 4.80 0.40
C GLY A 29 -13.58 5.51 -0.09
N PHE A 30 -12.79 4.88 -0.95
CA PHE A 30 -11.68 5.51 -1.66
C PHE A 30 -12.19 6.35 -2.83
N ILE A 31 -11.51 7.46 -3.10
CA ILE A 31 -11.80 8.37 -4.22
C ILE A 31 -10.69 8.23 -5.25
N PHE A 32 -11.07 7.90 -6.48
CA PHE A 32 -10.17 7.86 -7.62
C PHE A 32 -10.46 9.02 -8.56
N ILE A 33 -9.41 9.62 -9.08
CA ILE A 33 -9.51 10.71 -10.06
C ILE A 33 -8.84 10.33 -11.36
N HIS A 34 -9.33 10.88 -12.46
CA HIS A 34 -8.79 10.68 -13.79
C HIS A 34 -8.73 12.00 -14.55
N MET A 35 -7.67 12.20 -15.35
CA MET A 35 -7.46 13.46 -16.07
C MET A 35 -8.47 13.69 -17.20
N ASN A 36 -8.95 12.61 -17.81
CA ASN A 36 -10.09 12.65 -18.73
C ASN A 36 -11.40 12.66 -17.91
N PRO A 37 -12.29 13.66 -18.06
CA PRO A 37 -13.60 13.71 -17.38
C PRO A 37 -14.53 12.54 -17.72
N GLU A 38 -14.31 11.90 -18.87
CA GLU A 38 -15.03 10.71 -19.31
C GLU A 38 -13.98 9.62 -19.62
N PRO A 39 -13.42 8.95 -18.61
CA PRO A 39 -12.40 7.91 -18.80
C PRO A 39 -12.91 6.82 -19.74
N GLU A 40 -12.01 6.24 -20.56
CA GLU A 40 -12.39 5.21 -21.53
C GLU A 40 -12.87 3.90 -20.88
N GLN A 41 -12.51 3.68 -19.62
CA GLN A 41 -12.90 2.52 -18.80
C GLN A 41 -13.52 2.97 -17.47
N PRO A 42 -14.59 2.33 -16.99
CA PRO A 42 -15.12 2.53 -15.64
C PRO A 42 -14.11 2.16 -14.56
N LEU A 43 -14.17 2.80 -13.39
CA LEU A 43 -13.26 2.51 -12.27
C LEU A 43 -13.30 1.04 -11.87
N ARG A 44 -14.50 0.46 -11.77
CA ARG A 44 -14.62 -0.94 -11.33
C ARG A 44 -13.95 -1.92 -12.29
N GLU A 45 -14.08 -1.70 -13.59
CA GLU A 45 -13.42 -2.52 -14.61
C GLU A 45 -11.90 -2.39 -14.51
N PHE A 46 -11.40 -1.16 -14.29
CA PHE A 46 -9.98 -0.93 -14.07
C PHE A 46 -9.42 -1.68 -12.85
N LEU A 47 -10.08 -1.57 -11.69
CA LEU A 47 -9.62 -2.22 -10.46
C LEU A 47 -9.70 -3.76 -10.53
N GLY A 48 -10.65 -4.29 -11.32
CA GLY A 48 -10.75 -5.69 -11.68
C GLY A 48 -10.78 -6.66 -10.50
N GLY A 49 -10.18 -7.84 -10.71
CA GLY A 49 -10.19 -8.94 -9.74
C GLY A 49 -9.52 -8.62 -8.40
N LEU A 50 -8.58 -7.67 -8.36
CA LEU A 50 -7.97 -7.27 -7.09
C LEU A 50 -8.97 -6.55 -6.18
N ALA A 51 -9.88 -5.75 -6.76
CA ALA A 51 -10.96 -5.16 -5.99
C ALA A 51 -12.01 -6.21 -5.58
N ASP A 52 -12.30 -7.19 -6.45
CA ASP A 52 -13.20 -8.30 -6.12
C ASP A 52 -12.71 -9.06 -4.87
N ASP A 53 -11.40 -9.33 -4.78
CA ASP A 53 -10.77 -9.99 -3.63
C ASP A 53 -10.96 -9.24 -2.31
N MET A 54 -11.14 -7.91 -2.36
CA MET A 54 -11.12 -7.04 -1.19
C MET A 54 -12.50 -6.50 -0.81
N ASP A 55 -13.53 -6.66 -1.63
CA ASP A 55 -14.84 -6.05 -1.41
C ASP A 55 -15.54 -6.48 -0.13
N GLY A 56 -15.23 -7.67 0.38
CA GLY A 56 -15.76 -8.16 1.66
C GLY A 56 -15.15 -7.46 2.89
N PHE A 57 -14.06 -6.72 2.72
CA PHE A 57 -13.38 -6.10 3.84
C PHE A 57 -14.18 -4.92 4.39
N PRO A 58 -14.39 -4.82 5.72
CA PRO A 58 -15.25 -3.80 6.32
C PRO A 58 -14.54 -2.43 6.46
N PHE A 59 -14.17 -1.81 5.34
CA PHE A 59 -13.47 -0.52 5.30
C PHE A 59 -14.19 0.58 6.11
N ASP A 60 -15.52 0.59 6.08
CA ASP A 60 -16.37 1.57 6.76
C ASP A 60 -16.35 1.46 8.29
N LYS A 61 -15.89 0.32 8.83
CA LYS A 61 -15.75 0.08 10.28
C LYS A 61 -14.36 0.42 10.83
N CYS A 62 -13.43 0.73 9.94
CA CYS A 62 -12.10 1.17 10.34
C CYS A 62 -12.05 2.69 10.47
N GLN A 63 -11.35 3.16 11.51
CA GLN A 63 -11.05 4.58 11.69
C GLN A 63 -9.60 4.88 11.31
N HIS A 64 -9.36 6.10 10.83
CA HIS A 64 -8.02 6.59 10.55
C HIS A 64 -7.26 6.87 11.85
N ILE A 65 -6.15 6.16 12.08
CA ILE A 65 -5.38 6.25 13.33
C ILE A 65 -4.04 6.98 13.15
N ALA A 66 -3.47 7.02 11.94
CA ALA A 66 -2.23 7.75 11.69
C ALA A 66 -2.03 8.10 10.22
N HIS A 67 -1.36 9.24 9.99
CA HIS A 67 -0.85 9.64 8.70
C HIS A 67 0.65 9.93 8.79
N TYR A 68 1.42 9.42 7.83
CA TYR A 68 2.83 9.72 7.67
C TYR A 68 3.12 10.12 6.22
N THR A 69 4.07 11.03 6.05
CA THR A 69 4.50 11.49 4.72
C THR A 69 6.01 11.71 4.72
N SER A 70 6.63 11.43 3.59
CA SER A 70 8.05 11.70 3.37
C SER A 70 8.32 12.00 1.90
N ARG A 71 9.40 12.73 1.63
CA ARG A 71 9.94 12.92 0.30
C ARG A 71 11.21 12.08 0.15
N VAL A 72 11.13 11.03 -0.65
CA VAL A 72 12.19 10.04 -0.84
C VAL A 72 12.96 10.36 -2.11
N LYS A 73 14.29 10.44 -2.03
CA LYS A 73 15.16 10.61 -3.20
C LYS A 73 15.39 9.28 -3.94
N ALA A 74 14.29 8.72 -4.42
CA ALA A 74 14.25 7.50 -5.21
C ALA A 74 13.13 7.55 -6.25
N ASN A 75 13.29 6.80 -7.35
CA ASN A 75 12.24 6.60 -8.33
C ASN A 75 11.04 5.89 -7.68
N TRP A 76 9.82 6.29 -8.02
CA TRP A 76 8.61 5.69 -7.47
C TRP A 76 8.55 4.17 -7.67
N LYS A 77 9.04 3.64 -8.80
CA LYS A 77 9.06 2.20 -9.09
C LYS A 77 9.93 1.45 -8.07
N LEU A 78 11.11 1.97 -7.80
CA LEU A 78 12.04 1.43 -6.80
C LEU A 78 11.43 1.45 -5.40
N CYS A 79 10.69 2.51 -5.06
CA CYS A 79 9.99 2.56 -3.79
C CYS A 79 8.92 1.46 -3.68
N ILE A 80 8.18 1.20 -4.76
CA ILE A 80 7.18 0.12 -4.80
C ILE A 80 7.82 -1.26 -4.71
N ASP A 81 8.97 -1.47 -5.38
CA ASP A 81 9.67 -2.75 -5.40
C ASP A 81 10.01 -3.22 -3.99
N ALA A 82 10.49 -2.31 -3.13
CA ALA A 82 10.87 -2.60 -1.75
C ALA A 82 9.71 -3.11 -0.87
N PHE A 83 8.45 -2.90 -1.26
CA PHE A 83 7.29 -3.45 -0.53
C PHE A 83 6.67 -4.67 -1.22
N GLN A 84 7.13 -5.03 -2.42
CA GLN A 84 6.54 -6.09 -3.26
C GLN A 84 7.40 -7.35 -3.34
N GLU A 85 8.27 -7.51 -2.35
CA GLU A 85 9.01 -8.72 -2.04
C GLU A 85 9.29 -8.76 -0.54
N ALA A 86 9.53 -9.96 -0.01
CA ALA A 86 9.86 -10.16 1.40
C ALA A 86 11.32 -10.61 1.61
N TYR A 87 12.11 -10.70 0.54
CA TYR A 87 13.48 -11.19 0.56
C TYR A 87 14.38 -10.37 1.49
N HIS A 88 14.24 -9.04 1.50
CA HIS A 88 15.02 -8.19 2.39
C HIS A 88 14.61 -8.33 3.87
N ALA A 89 13.34 -8.67 4.13
CA ALA A 89 12.74 -8.57 5.44
C ALA A 89 13.45 -9.45 6.49
N ALA A 90 13.94 -10.62 6.07
CA ALA A 90 14.67 -11.52 6.96
C ALA A 90 15.99 -10.95 7.49
N TYR A 91 16.56 -9.97 6.77
CA TYR A 91 17.77 -9.28 7.19
C TYR A 91 17.47 -7.92 7.81
N LEU A 92 16.56 -7.17 7.20
CA LEU A 92 16.26 -5.79 7.58
C LEU A 92 15.42 -5.72 8.86
N HIS A 93 14.34 -6.50 8.94
CA HIS A 93 13.33 -6.40 10.00
C HIS A 93 13.57 -7.26 11.23
N ARG A 94 14.72 -7.91 11.36
CA ARG A 94 15.05 -8.80 12.48
C ARG A 94 14.95 -8.15 13.88
N HIS A 95 14.92 -6.82 13.96
CA HIS A 95 14.77 -6.08 15.21
C HIS A 95 13.37 -5.50 15.41
N ALA A 96 12.66 -5.18 14.32
CA ALA A 96 11.31 -4.59 14.36
C ALA A 96 10.21 -5.65 14.39
N ILE A 97 10.40 -6.77 13.68
CA ILE A 97 9.44 -7.87 13.58
C ILE A 97 10.05 -9.11 14.24
N PRO A 98 9.47 -9.59 15.35
CA PRO A 98 9.89 -10.85 15.95
C PRO A 98 9.89 -11.98 14.93
N GLY A 99 10.97 -12.75 14.86
CA GLY A 99 11.06 -13.94 14.01
C GLY A 99 11.31 -13.69 12.53
N ALA A 100 11.43 -12.44 12.09
CA ALA A 100 11.75 -12.13 10.70
C ALA A 100 13.05 -12.81 10.24
N GLU A 101 14.01 -13.06 11.13
CA GLU A 101 15.26 -13.77 10.83
C GLU A 101 15.09 -15.21 10.30
N ASN A 102 13.88 -15.78 10.38
CA ASN A 102 13.59 -17.07 9.79
C ASN A 102 13.41 -16.95 8.27
N GLY A 103 14.08 -17.82 7.51
CA GLY A 103 14.05 -17.80 6.05
C GLY A 103 12.65 -17.94 5.42
N GLY A 104 11.65 -18.43 6.15
CA GLY A 104 10.25 -18.44 5.70
C GLY A 104 9.68 -17.04 5.48
N PHE A 105 10.14 -16.05 6.25
CA PHE A 105 9.73 -14.65 6.09
C PHE A 105 10.24 -14.04 4.77
N ALA A 106 11.27 -14.63 4.17
CA ALA A 106 11.79 -14.22 2.87
C ALA A 106 10.98 -14.74 1.67
N LEU A 107 9.91 -15.51 1.92
CA LEU A 107 9.12 -16.18 0.90
C LEU A 107 7.65 -15.71 0.98
N PRO A 108 7.04 -15.30 -0.13
CA PRO A 108 5.60 -15.07 -0.16
C PRO A 108 4.85 -16.41 -0.03
N THR A 109 3.70 -16.42 0.65
CA THR A 109 2.82 -17.61 0.66
C THR A 109 2.10 -17.77 -0.68
N SER A 110 1.70 -16.65 -1.28
CA SER A 110 1.13 -16.58 -2.61
C SER A 110 1.41 -15.24 -3.28
N VAL A 111 1.38 -15.26 -4.62
CA VAL A 111 1.43 -14.05 -5.45
C VAL A 111 0.35 -14.15 -6.50
N ARG A 112 -0.48 -13.10 -6.62
CA ARG A 112 -1.63 -13.04 -7.53
C ARG A 112 -1.50 -11.85 -8.47
N PHE A 113 -1.86 -12.05 -9.74
CA PHE A 113 -1.79 -11.05 -10.80
C PHE A 113 -3.17 -10.77 -11.38
N TYR A 114 -3.48 -9.49 -11.56
CA TYR A 114 -4.75 -8.97 -12.05
C TYR A 114 -4.47 -7.90 -13.10
N GLU A 115 -4.16 -8.34 -14.31
CA GLU A 115 -3.70 -7.45 -15.40
C GLU A 115 -2.52 -6.56 -14.97
N GLY A 116 -2.74 -5.26 -14.76
CA GLY A 116 -1.71 -4.33 -14.28
C GLY A 116 -1.49 -4.40 -12.77
N HIS A 117 -2.42 -4.97 -12.03
CA HIS A 117 -2.45 -5.01 -10.57
C HIS A 117 -1.92 -6.33 -10.03
N ARG A 118 -1.56 -6.35 -8.75
CA ARG A 118 -0.94 -7.53 -8.14
C ARG A 118 -1.09 -7.52 -6.63
N SER A 119 -0.95 -8.70 -6.04
CA SER A 119 -0.99 -8.92 -4.60
C SER A 119 0.10 -9.90 -4.19
N VAL A 120 0.74 -9.66 -3.05
CA VAL A 120 1.70 -10.56 -2.41
C VAL A 120 1.21 -10.87 -1.00
N SER A 121 0.97 -12.14 -0.71
CA SER A 121 0.62 -12.57 0.64
C SER A 121 1.88 -12.83 1.46
N VAL A 122 1.94 -12.19 2.62
CA VAL A 122 3.08 -12.27 3.55
C VAL A 122 2.77 -13.30 4.62
N TRP A 123 3.80 -14.07 4.97
CA TRP A 123 3.74 -15.10 5.99
C TRP A 123 4.08 -14.55 7.38
N LEU A 124 3.43 -15.06 8.43
CA LEU A 124 3.83 -14.83 9.83
C LEU A 124 4.01 -16.16 10.56
N ILE A 125 5.06 -16.22 11.38
CA ILE A 125 5.30 -17.36 12.26
C ILE A 125 4.24 -17.36 13.38
N ASP A 126 3.51 -18.46 13.49
CA ASP A 126 2.40 -18.65 14.43
C ASP A 126 2.83 -18.96 15.88
N ASN A 127 4.10 -19.26 16.10
CA ASN A 127 4.63 -19.73 17.40
C ASN A 127 5.64 -18.78 18.06
N LEU A 128 5.71 -17.53 17.62
CA LEU A 128 6.59 -16.54 18.22
C LEU A 128 6.15 -16.18 19.63
N GLN A 129 7.12 -16.09 20.55
CA GLN A 129 6.87 -15.53 21.87
C GLN A 129 6.69 -14.01 21.72
N PRO A 130 5.51 -13.46 22.06
CA PRO A 130 5.29 -12.03 21.98
C PRO A 130 6.24 -11.32 22.93
N THR A 131 6.71 -10.15 22.52
CA THR A 131 7.45 -9.26 23.43
C THR A 131 6.58 -8.87 24.63
N PRO A 132 7.16 -8.40 25.75
CA PRO A 132 6.37 -7.90 26.88
C PRO A 132 5.37 -6.81 26.49
N ALA A 133 5.75 -5.95 25.53
CA ALA A 133 4.88 -4.90 25.03
C ALA A 133 3.70 -5.46 24.21
N GLU A 134 3.97 -6.40 23.30
CA GLU A 134 2.93 -7.09 22.53
C GLU A 134 1.99 -7.89 23.41
N THR A 135 2.52 -8.57 24.44
CA THR A 135 1.71 -9.31 25.41
C THR A 135 0.68 -8.40 26.09
N ILE A 136 1.10 -7.19 26.50
CA ILE A 136 0.20 -6.22 27.14
C ILE A 136 -0.77 -5.62 26.13
N ALA A 137 -0.27 -5.21 24.96
CA ALA A 137 -1.09 -4.58 23.93
C ALA A 137 -2.17 -5.54 23.46
N TYR A 138 -1.81 -6.75 23.05
CA TYR A 138 -2.73 -7.68 22.39
C TYR A 138 -3.55 -8.56 23.33
N ALA A 139 -3.39 -8.42 24.66
CA ALA A 139 -4.19 -9.14 25.65
C ALA A 139 -5.70 -8.79 25.59
N HIS A 140 -6.04 -7.63 25.02
CA HIS A 140 -7.39 -7.05 25.11
C HIS A 140 -7.98 -6.62 23.76
N SER A 141 -7.40 -7.07 22.65
CA SER A 141 -7.90 -6.76 21.30
C SER A 141 -7.84 -7.99 20.41
N ALA A 142 -8.87 -8.17 19.58
CA ALA A 142 -8.87 -9.17 18.50
C ALA A 142 -7.97 -8.76 17.32
N HIS A 143 -7.56 -7.48 17.26
CA HIS A 143 -6.84 -6.88 16.13
C HIS A 143 -5.48 -6.34 16.55
N GLY A 144 -4.48 -6.47 15.68
CA GLY A 144 -3.14 -5.91 15.88
C GLY A 144 -2.24 -6.20 14.68
N PHE A 145 -1.28 -5.32 14.40
CA PHE A 145 -0.38 -5.49 13.26
C PHE A 145 0.44 -6.78 13.37
N THR A 146 1.19 -6.98 14.45
CA THR A 146 2.02 -8.17 14.68
C THR A 146 1.27 -9.32 15.37
N LYS A 147 -0.07 -9.35 15.25
CA LYS A 147 -0.93 -10.39 15.85
C LYS A 147 -1.47 -11.30 14.74
N VAL A 148 -1.38 -12.62 14.92
CA VAL A 148 -2.08 -13.60 14.08
C VAL A 148 -3.58 -13.32 14.16
N SER A 149 -4.25 -13.18 13.01
CA SER A 149 -5.67 -12.90 12.97
C SER A 149 -6.45 -14.10 13.54
N GLU A 150 -7.13 -13.91 14.68
CA GLU A 150 -7.94 -14.95 15.33
C GLU A 150 -9.34 -15.07 14.70
N THR A 151 -9.73 -14.09 13.88
CA THR A 151 -11.09 -13.99 13.32
C THR A 151 -11.03 -14.07 11.80
N LYS A 152 -11.78 -15.02 11.23
CA LYS A 152 -12.00 -15.08 9.78
C LYS A 152 -12.79 -13.84 9.34
N MET A 153 -12.21 -13.06 8.44
CA MET A 153 -12.80 -11.84 7.89
C MET A 153 -12.89 -11.99 6.37
N GLU A 154 -13.96 -11.47 5.77
CA GLU A 154 -14.08 -11.43 4.31
C GLU A 154 -13.18 -10.34 3.73
N GLY A 155 -12.81 -10.46 2.45
CA GLY A 155 -11.96 -9.49 1.78
C GLY A 155 -10.46 -9.60 2.08
N ILE A 156 -10.03 -10.67 2.75
CA ILE A 156 -8.63 -10.97 3.07
C ILE A 156 -8.31 -12.45 2.81
N ASN A 157 -7.02 -12.76 2.62
CA ASN A 157 -6.54 -14.12 2.37
C ASN A 157 -7.34 -14.89 1.30
N PRO A 158 -7.48 -14.36 0.07
CA PRO A 158 -8.31 -14.96 -0.97
C PRO A 158 -7.80 -16.34 -1.43
N SER A 159 -6.53 -16.67 -1.16
CA SER A 159 -5.92 -17.97 -1.46
C SER A 159 -6.08 -19.01 -0.34
N ASP A 160 -6.67 -18.62 0.81
CA ASP A 160 -6.78 -19.46 2.01
C ASP A 160 -5.41 -20.02 2.44
N ASP A 161 -4.37 -19.17 2.34
CA ASP A 161 -2.99 -19.55 2.63
C ASP A 161 -2.83 -19.89 4.12
N GLU A 162 -2.12 -20.99 4.38
CA GLU A 162 -1.68 -21.35 5.73
C GLU A 162 -0.58 -20.38 6.21
N GLY A 163 -0.70 -19.90 7.45
CA GLY A 163 0.26 -18.93 8.01
C GLY A 163 0.19 -17.54 7.37
N TRP A 164 -0.90 -17.23 6.67
CA TRP A 164 -1.17 -15.88 6.14
C TRP A 164 -1.15 -14.83 7.25
N TRP A 165 -0.48 -13.71 6.98
CA TRP A 165 -0.44 -12.56 7.87
C TRP A 165 -1.26 -11.39 7.33
N PHE A 166 -0.89 -10.92 6.14
CA PHE A 166 -1.54 -9.82 5.45
C PHE A 166 -1.22 -9.88 3.96
N ASP A 167 -2.04 -9.19 3.17
CA ASP A 167 -1.82 -9.03 1.74
C ASP A 167 -1.25 -7.64 1.44
N VAL A 168 -0.17 -7.58 0.65
CA VAL A 168 0.35 -6.34 0.07
C VAL A 168 -0.24 -6.16 -1.32
N ASN A 169 -1.22 -5.27 -1.46
CA ASN A 169 -2.02 -5.14 -2.69
C ASN A 169 -1.65 -3.85 -3.42
N VAL A 170 -1.30 -3.95 -4.71
CA VAL A 170 -0.93 -2.80 -5.54
C VAL A 170 -1.91 -2.64 -6.69
N PHE A 171 -2.71 -1.57 -6.60
CA PHE A 171 -3.36 -0.97 -7.74
C PHE A 171 -2.36 -0.10 -8.49
N PHE A 172 -1.87 -0.62 -9.61
CA PHE A 172 -1.02 0.13 -10.54
C PHE A 172 -1.71 1.46 -10.92
N PRO A 173 -0.98 2.59 -10.99
CA PRO A 173 0.47 2.67 -10.92
C PRO A 173 1.05 2.68 -9.51
N ASN A 174 0.38 3.29 -8.53
CA ASN A 174 1.08 3.73 -7.32
C ASN A 174 0.24 3.75 -6.04
N PHE A 175 -0.88 3.02 -6.02
CA PHE A 175 -1.75 2.94 -4.85
C PHE A 175 -1.67 1.55 -4.23
N PHE A 176 -1.33 1.52 -2.95
CA PHE A 176 -1.38 0.30 -2.16
C PHE A 176 -2.56 0.33 -1.23
N CYS A 177 -3.12 -0.84 -0.97
CA CYS A 177 -4.15 -1.04 0.02
C CYS A 177 -3.90 -2.39 0.71
N ASP A 178 -3.12 -2.36 1.76
CA ASP A 178 -2.62 -3.58 2.41
C ASP A 178 -3.54 -3.94 3.56
N LEU A 179 -4.05 -5.17 3.56
CA LEU A 179 -5.12 -5.60 4.45
C LEU A 179 -4.64 -6.73 5.37
N GLY A 180 -4.91 -6.56 6.67
CA GLY A 180 -4.69 -7.56 7.69
C GLY A 180 -5.93 -7.77 8.57
N GLY A 181 -5.78 -8.53 9.65
CA GLY A 181 -6.87 -8.88 10.58
C GLY A 181 -7.48 -7.69 11.33
N GLY A 182 -8.41 -6.96 10.69
CA GLY A 182 -9.11 -5.80 11.26
C GLY A 182 -8.30 -4.49 11.24
N TRP A 183 -7.32 -4.41 10.35
CA TRP A 183 -6.59 -3.19 10.05
C TRP A 183 -6.25 -3.18 8.57
N TYR A 184 -6.05 -1.98 8.04
CA TYR A 184 -5.46 -1.80 6.72
C TYR A 184 -4.62 -0.54 6.71
N PHE A 185 -3.70 -0.45 5.77
CA PHE A 185 -3.01 0.80 5.51
C PHE A 185 -2.87 1.00 4.02
N THR A 186 -2.73 2.26 3.63
CA THR A 186 -2.60 2.63 2.23
C THR A 186 -1.28 3.34 2.02
N TYR A 187 -0.63 3.07 0.89
CA TYR A 187 0.46 3.89 0.38
C TYR A 187 0.05 4.63 -0.90
N ASN A 188 0.54 5.85 -1.05
CA ASN A 188 0.64 6.49 -2.35
C ASN A 188 2.08 6.90 -2.61
N PHE A 189 2.64 6.45 -3.74
CA PHE A 189 3.96 6.86 -4.22
C PHE A 189 3.80 7.87 -5.37
N TRP A 190 3.76 9.16 -5.04
CA TRP A 190 3.56 10.21 -6.02
C TRP A 190 4.89 10.60 -6.69
N PRO A 191 5.08 10.29 -8.00
CA PRO A 191 6.29 10.68 -8.69
C PRO A 191 6.39 12.20 -8.81
N VAL A 192 7.53 12.76 -8.44
CA VAL A 192 7.87 14.19 -8.63
C VAL A 192 8.89 14.36 -9.75
N SER A 193 9.89 13.48 -9.80
CA SER A 193 10.88 13.40 -10.87
C SER A 193 11.34 11.94 -11.05
N HIS A 194 12.31 11.69 -11.94
CA HIS A 194 12.87 10.36 -12.14
C HIS A 194 13.55 9.76 -10.89
N ASN A 195 13.89 10.55 -9.88
CA ASN A 195 14.57 10.11 -8.66
C ASN A 195 14.01 10.80 -7.40
N ASP A 196 12.75 11.21 -7.44
CA ASP A 196 12.10 11.94 -6.36
C ASP A 196 10.63 11.56 -6.27
N THR A 197 10.20 11.10 -5.10
CA THR A 197 8.86 10.57 -4.84
C THR A 197 8.32 11.12 -3.53
N ILE A 198 7.06 11.57 -3.51
CA ILE A 198 6.33 11.85 -2.27
C ILE A 198 5.61 10.58 -1.87
N TRP A 199 5.99 10.02 -0.73
CA TRP A 199 5.33 8.88 -0.13
C TRP A 199 4.34 9.36 0.92
N ASN A 200 3.11 8.84 0.86
CA ASN A 200 2.09 9.05 1.89
C ASN A 200 1.59 7.70 2.37
N MET A 201 1.46 7.56 3.69
CA MET A 201 0.86 6.42 4.34
C MET A 201 -0.29 6.85 5.25
N ASN A 202 -1.40 6.14 5.18
CA ASN A 202 -2.49 6.25 6.14
C ASN A 202 -2.73 4.88 6.77
N ILE A 203 -2.86 4.84 8.09
CA ILE A 203 -3.14 3.61 8.84
C ILE A 203 -4.57 3.69 9.36
N TYR A 204 -5.29 2.59 9.19
CA TYR A 204 -6.67 2.43 9.63
C TYR A 204 -6.82 1.13 10.41
N GLN A 205 -7.67 1.15 11.43
CA GLN A 205 -7.95 -0.04 12.23
C GLN A 205 -9.39 0.01 12.69
N MET A 206 -10.00 -1.16 12.94
CA MET A 206 -11.34 -1.27 13.52
C MET A 206 -11.52 -0.29 14.69
N GLU A 207 -12.66 0.39 14.71
CA GLU A 207 -12.99 1.36 15.75
C GLU A 207 -12.83 0.75 17.15
N ALA A 208 -12.14 1.46 18.04
CA ALA A 208 -11.90 0.99 19.40
C ALA A 208 -13.11 1.30 20.30
N ALA A 209 -13.75 0.26 20.83
CA ALA A 209 -14.84 0.37 21.79
C ALA A 209 -14.35 0.57 23.24
N THR A 210 -13.10 0.22 23.54
CA THR A 210 -12.51 0.29 24.88
C THR A 210 -11.19 1.05 24.92
N ALA A 211 -10.79 1.48 26.13
CA ALA A 211 -9.49 2.12 26.34
C ALA A 211 -8.32 1.17 26.01
N SER A 212 -8.46 -0.13 26.28
CA SER A 212 -7.44 -1.12 25.96
C SER A 212 -7.25 -1.28 24.45
N GLU A 213 -8.34 -1.30 23.67
CA GLU A 213 -8.27 -1.32 22.21
C GLU A 213 -7.60 -0.06 21.64
N LYS A 214 -7.79 1.11 22.28
CA LYS A 214 -7.04 2.32 21.90
C LYS A 214 -5.53 2.18 22.13
N VAL A 215 -5.11 1.52 23.21
CA VAL A 215 -3.67 1.22 23.44
C VAL A 215 -3.14 0.33 22.32
N VAL A 216 -3.94 -0.62 21.83
CA VAL A 216 -3.55 -1.49 20.71
C VAL A 216 -3.41 -0.73 19.41
N GLN A 217 -4.28 0.25 19.15
CA GLN A 217 -4.14 1.14 18.01
C GLN A 217 -2.84 1.94 18.09
N GLU A 218 -2.50 2.51 19.25
CA GLU A 218 -1.21 3.20 19.43
C GLU A 218 -0.01 2.27 19.22
N PHE A 219 -0.07 1.03 19.72
CA PHE A 219 0.97 0.03 19.49
C PHE A 219 1.10 -0.31 17.99
N THR A 220 -0.02 -0.55 17.32
CA THR A 220 -0.09 -0.82 15.87
C THR A 220 0.55 0.30 15.05
N ARG A 221 0.24 1.57 15.38
CA ARG A 221 0.84 2.74 14.74
C ARG A 221 2.37 2.74 14.84
N ILE A 222 2.89 2.43 16.03
CA ILE A 222 4.34 2.44 16.30
C ILE A 222 5.03 1.29 15.57
N ALA A 223 4.52 0.06 15.72
CA ALA A 223 5.11 -1.12 15.12
C ALA A 223 5.18 -1.01 13.58
N LEU A 224 4.08 -0.56 12.97
CA LEU A 224 4.00 -0.37 11.52
C LEU A 224 4.92 0.76 11.05
N ARG A 225 4.90 1.92 11.72
CA ARG A 225 5.82 3.03 11.41
C ARG A 225 7.28 2.59 11.45
N ASP A 226 7.68 1.88 12.50
CA ASP A 226 9.08 1.49 12.70
C ASP A 226 9.54 0.49 11.65
N THR A 227 8.69 -0.49 11.30
CA THR A 227 8.94 -1.42 10.18
C THR A 227 9.15 -0.67 8.87
N VAL A 228 8.20 0.19 8.51
CA VAL A 228 8.27 0.97 7.26
C VAL A 228 9.47 1.92 7.23
N TYR A 229 9.89 2.46 8.37
CA TYR A 229 11.07 3.30 8.44
C TYR A 229 12.36 2.54 8.10
N GLU A 230 12.43 1.25 8.43
CA GLU A 230 13.54 0.41 8.02
C GLU A 230 13.57 0.24 6.50
N ASP A 231 12.43 -0.01 5.84
CA ASP A 231 12.33 -0.10 4.37
C ASP A 231 12.83 1.17 3.70
N MET A 232 12.28 2.30 4.16
CA MET A 232 12.57 3.63 3.63
C MET A 232 14.05 4.01 3.80
N SER A 233 14.74 3.43 4.78
CA SER A 233 16.16 3.68 5.03
C SER A 233 17.09 3.20 3.91
N THR A 234 16.62 2.27 3.07
CA THR A 234 17.43 1.64 2.01
C THR A 234 17.23 2.29 0.64
N MET A 235 16.06 2.87 0.38
CA MET A 235 15.64 3.29 -0.96
C MET A 235 16.56 4.33 -1.61
N GLU A 236 16.98 5.35 -0.86
CA GLU A 236 17.87 6.38 -1.40
C GLU A 236 19.29 5.87 -1.66
N PHE A 237 19.73 4.85 -0.92
CA PHE A 237 21.00 4.18 -1.20
C PHE A 237 20.91 3.35 -2.47
N SER A 238 19.81 2.61 -2.65
CA SER A 238 19.55 1.86 -3.89
C SER A 238 19.47 2.80 -5.11
N GLN A 239 18.79 3.95 -4.99
CA GLN A 239 18.75 4.96 -6.05
C GLN A 239 20.16 5.46 -6.41
N LYS A 240 20.97 5.82 -5.41
CA LYS A 240 22.36 6.25 -5.63
C LYS A 240 23.21 5.16 -6.29
N ALA A 241 23.00 3.91 -5.92
CA ALA A 241 23.70 2.78 -6.54
C ALA A 241 23.36 2.66 -8.03
N PHE A 242 22.08 2.79 -8.41
CA PHE A 242 21.67 2.79 -9.81
C PHE A 242 22.20 4.01 -10.59
N GLU A 243 22.18 5.19 -9.98
CA GLU A 243 22.70 6.41 -10.60
C GLU A 243 24.23 6.39 -10.79
N SER A 244 24.95 5.53 -10.07
CA SER A 244 26.40 5.39 -10.24
C SER A 244 26.81 4.90 -11.63
N GLY A 245 25.91 4.21 -12.34
CA GLY A 245 26.19 3.59 -13.64
C GLY A 245 27.14 2.39 -13.59
N VAL A 246 27.58 1.96 -12.40
CA VAL A 246 28.44 0.78 -12.22
C VAL A 246 27.65 -0.51 -12.42
N LEU A 247 26.41 -0.54 -11.91
CA LEU A 247 25.47 -1.62 -12.14
C LEU A 247 24.68 -1.32 -13.41
N SER A 248 24.89 -2.12 -14.47
CA SER A 248 24.14 -2.01 -15.72
C SER A 248 22.88 -2.88 -15.73
N GLU A 249 22.81 -3.88 -14.85
CA GLU A 249 21.76 -4.87 -14.79
C GLU A 249 21.47 -5.23 -13.33
N GLN A 250 20.21 -5.55 -13.04
CA GLN A 250 19.77 -6.10 -11.76
C GLN A 250 19.06 -7.42 -12.04
N TYR A 251 19.46 -8.47 -11.31
CA TYR A 251 18.77 -9.74 -11.35
C TYR A 251 17.65 -9.74 -10.31
N ILE A 252 16.43 -10.05 -10.74
CA ILE A 252 15.25 -10.16 -9.87
C ILE A 252 14.90 -11.65 -9.76
N GLY A 253 14.94 -12.16 -8.54
CA GLY A 253 14.81 -13.58 -8.21
C GLY A 253 13.40 -14.13 -8.30
N ASP A 254 13.26 -15.44 -8.03
CA ASP A 254 11.97 -16.11 -8.14
C ASP A 254 10.97 -15.68 -7.06
N THR A 255 11.48 -15.37 -5.88
CA THR A 255 10.74 -14.85 -4.74
C THR A 255 10.27 -13.41 -4.92
N GLU A 256 10.79 -12.72 -5.96
CA GLU A 256 10.49 -11.33 -6.31
C GLU A 256 9.63 -11.24 -7.59
N ILE A 257 8.82 -12.27 -7.87
CA ILE A 257 8.00 -12.34 -9.10
C ILE A 257 7.02 -11.15 -9.24
N ALA A 258 6.52 -10.58 -8.14
CA ALA A 258 5.68 -9.37 -8.19
C ALA A 258 6.45 -8.12 -8.65
N VAL A 259 7.73 -8.02 -8.29
CA VAL A 259 8.63 -6.98 -8.82
C VAL A 259 8.82 -7.17 -10.32
N ARG A 260 9.06 -8.41 -10.78
CA ARG A 260 9.15 -8.71 -12.24
C ARG A 260 7.87 -8.33 -12.99
N HIS A 261 6.71 -8.61 -12.40
CA HIS A 261 5.41 -8.21 -12.96
C HIS A 261 5.29 -6.69 -13.13
N GLN A 262 5.75 -5.89 -12.16
CA GLN A 262 5.76 -4.43 -12.30
C GLN A 262 6.50 -3.97 -13.57
N TYR A 263 7.70 -4.47 -13.78
CA TYR A 263 8.50 -4.09 -14.95
C TYR A 263 7.86 -4.55 -16.25
N TRP A 264 7.30 -5.77 -16.27
CA TRP A 264 6.53 -6.24 -17.43
C TRP A 264 5.32 -5.33 -17.73
N VAL A 265 4.53 -4.95 -16.74
CA VAL A 265 3.39 -4.02 -16.91
C VAL A 265 3.85 -2.67 -17.47
N VAL A 266 4.93 -2.11 -16.92
CA VAL A 266 5.49 -0.85 -17.41
C VAL A 266 5.94 -0.97 -18.86
N ASP A 267 6.64 -2.03 -19.24
CA ASP A 267 7.08 -2.26 -20.61
C ASP A 267 5.90 -2.42 -21.58
N GLU A 268 4.85 -3.15 -21.19
CA GLU A 268 3.64 -3.29 -22.01
C GLU A 268 2.91 -1.96 -22.21
N ILE A 269 2.88 -1.10 -21.19
CA ILE A 269 2.30 0.25 -21.31
C ILE A 269 3.16 1.12 -22.24
N LEU A 270 4.49 1.08 -22.11
CA LEU A 270 5.39 1.88 -22.94
C LEU A 270 5.42 1.45 -24.41
N LYS A 271 5.03 0.21 -24.72
CA LYS A 271 4.85 -0.28 -26.10
C LYS A 271 3.58 0.23 -26.77
N LYS A 272 2.58 0.68 -26.00
CA LYS A 272 1.34 1.23 -26.55
C LYS A 272 1.63 2.63 -27.13
N PRO A 273 1.17 2.91 -28.36
CA PRO A 273 1.48 4.16 -29.08
C PRO A 273 0.85 5.40 -28.45
#